data_AF-A0A945TFG1-F1
#
_entry.id   AF-A0A945TFG1-F1
#
_cell.length_a   1.000
_cell.length_b   1.000
_cell.length_c   1.000
_cell.angle_alpha   90.00
_cell.angle_beta   90.00
_cell.angle_gamma   90.00
#
_symmetry.space_group_name_H-M   'P 1'
#
loop_
_entity.id
_entity.type
_entity.pdbx_description
1 polymer ?
#
loop_
_entity_poly.entity_id
_entity_poly.type
_entity_poly.pdbx_seq_one_letter_code
_entity_poly.pdbx_strand_id
1 'polypeptide(L)'
;DEVLLGIYDDYTLRALAMADLIDDGDGILTNCFGEAGVLLSIAFAARQGKDIIVYAPETRPYFQGAKLTAPSLHEMGIKVNLITDNMPAHIMSERKIQKYVTAADLITLDGHVVNKIGTFQNAISAHAHDIPFFAFAWGRDDSKKQRSDIVIEERDAAEIKLALGTATTIDTISARYPAFDITPPNYVSGVVTVHGVASPYNLESLSTW
;
A
#
# COMPACT_ATOMS: atom_id res chain seq x y z
N ASP A 1 -9.05 24.57 -16.12
CA ASP A 1 -10.06 23.51 -16.03
C ASP A 1 -10.39 23.23 -14.58
N GLU A 2 -11.61 23.57 -14.15
CA GLU A 2 -12.11 23.29 -12.79
C GLU A 2 -12.04 21.80 -12.44
N VAL A 3 -12.18 20.92 -13.45
CA VAL A 3 -12.03 19.47 -13.29
C VAL A 3 -10.62 19.08 -12.86
N LEU A 4 -9.58 19.71 -13.40
CA LEU A 4 -8.20 19.44 -12.99
C LEU A 4 -7.94 19.94 -11.57
N LEU A 5 -8.51 21.09 -11.18
CA LEU A 5 -8.40 21.60 -9.81
C LEU A 5 -9.03 20.64 -8.79
N GLY A 6 -10.24 20.13 -9.09
CA GLY A 6 -10.94 19.18 -8.20
C GLY A 6 -10.19 17.86 -7.97
N ILE A 7 -9.51 17.33 -9.00
CA ILE A 7 -8.71 16.10 -8.84
C ILE A 7 -7.55 16.32 -7.85
N TYR A 8 -6.84 17.45 -7.93
CA TYR A 8 -5.75 17.73 -6.99
C TYR A 8 -6.24 17.97 -5.55
N ASP A 9 -7.42 18.55 -5.39
CA ASP A 9 -8.07 18.71 -4.09
C ASP A 9 -8.37 17.34 -3.46
N ASP A 10 -8.87 16.40 -4.25
CA ASP A 10 -9.16 15.01 -3.86
C ASP A 10 -7.91 14.24 -3.39
N TYR A 11 -6.78 14.40 -4.08
CA TYR A 11 -5.49 13.85 -3.64
C TYR A 11 -5.07 14.47 -2.30
N THR A 12 -5.24 15.78 -2.16
CA THR A 12 -4.85 16.54 -0.97
C THR A 12 -5.68 16.14 0.25
N LEU A 13 -7.00 16.00 0.11
CA LEU A 13 -7.90 15.59 1.19
C LEU A 13 -7.54 14.23 1.76
N ARG A 14 -7.34 13.23 0.89
CA ARG A 14 -6.90 11.89 1.30
C ARG A 14 -5.54 11.93 1.99
N ALA A 15 -4.60 12.68 1.40
CA ALA A 15 -3.25 12.77 1.93
C ALA A 15 -3.20 13.42 3.33
N LEU A 16 -3.98 14.48 3.55
CA LEU A 16 -4.11 15.12 4.86
C LEU A 16 -4.75 14.18 5.89
N ALA A 17 -5.82 13.46 5.51
CA ALA A 17 -6.49 12.52 6.40
C ALA A 17 -5.55 11.43 6.92
N MET A 18 -4.62 10.93 6.09
CA MET A 18 -3.59 9.99 6.54
C MET A 18 -2.43 10.68 7.26
N ALA A 19 -1.98 11.86 6.82
CA ALA A 19 -0.89 12.61 7.45
C ALA A 19 -1.21 12.99 8.91
N ASP A 20 -2.48 13.27 9.21
CA ASP A 20 -2.95 13.58 10.57
C ASP A 20 -2.90 12.36 11.50
N LEU A 21 -2.91 11.14 10.95
CA LEU A 21 -2.72 9.92 11.72
C LEU A 21 -1.25 9.60 11.96
N ILE A 22 -0.31 10.11 11.15
CA ILE A 22 1.13 9.85 11.33
C ILE A 22 1.64 10.66 12.53
N ASP A 23 2.33 10.03 13.46
CA ASP A 23 2.88 10.66 14.65
C ASP A 23 4.36 11.00 14.46
N ASP A 24 4.88 11.92 15.27
CA ASP A 24 6.33 12.20 15.30
C ASP A 24 7.09 10.96 15.80
N GLY A 25 8.16 10.58 15.09
CA GLY A 25 8.94 9.37 15.38
C GLY A 25 8.41 8.08 14.74
N ASP A 26 7.31 8.13 13.97
CA ASP A 26 6.76 6.94 13.33
C ASP A 26 7.71 6.34 12.28
N GLY A 27 7.84 5.02 12.33
CA GLY A 27 8.22 4.21 11.19
C GLY A 27 7.01 3.76 10.40
N ILE A 28 7.06 3.91 9.08
CA ILE A 28 5.96 3.60 8.18
C ILE A 28 6.38 2.48 7.23
N LEU A 29 5.67 1.35 7.25
CA LEU A 29 5.79 0.34 6.21
C LEU A 29 4.87 0.69 5.04
N THR A 30 5.34 0.45 3.82
CA THR A 30 4.47 0.45 2.63
C THR A 30 4.68 -0.82 1.80
N ASN A 31 4.08 -0.92 0.62
CA ASN A 31 4.29 -2.00 -0.34
C ASN A 31 3.98 -1.48 -1.75
N CYS A 32 4.67 -1.99 -2.78
CA CYS A 32 4.52 -1.53 -4.15
C CYS A 32 4.90 -0.05 -4.34
N PHE A 33 4.37 0.55 -5.39
CA PHE A 33 4.37 1.99 -5.60
C PHE A 33 3.27 2.63 -4.75
N GLY A 34 3.64 3.55 -3.86
CA GLY A 34 2.68 4.22 -2.96
C GLY A 34 1.74 5.22 -3.64
N GLU A 35 1.97 5.50 -4.93
CA GLU A 35 1.23 6.50 -5.72
C GLU A 35 1.18 7.88 -5.03
N ALA A 36 0.37 8.80 -5.56
CA ALA A 36 0.30 10.15 -5.00
C ALA A 36 -0.25 10.17 -3.57
N GLY A 37 -1.21 9.30 -3.22
CA GLY A 37 -1.83 9.28 -1.88
C GLY A 37 -0.83 9.02 -0.76
N VAL A 38 -0.10 7.90 -0.82
CA VAL A 38 0.87 7.55 0.22
C VAL A 38 2.03 8.54 0.21
N LEU A 39 2.58 8.88 -0.96
CA LEU A 39 3.71 9.80 -1.07
C LEU A 39 3.37 11.20 -0.54
N LEU A 40 2.20 11.76 -0.88
CA LEU A 40 1.78 13.07 -0.39
C LEU A 40 1.50 13.05 1.12
N SER A 41 0.94 11.97 1.66
CA SER A 41 0.69 11.85 3.10
C SER A 41 1.98 11.92 3.91
N ILE A 42 2.99 11.16 3.47
CA ILE A 42 4.32 11.13 4.10
C ILE A 42 4.99 12.51 3.95
N ALA A 43 4.88 13.13 2.77
CA ALA A 43 5.43 14.46 2.53
C ALA A 43 4.76 15.54 3.38
N PHE A 44 3.43 15.50 3.56
CA PHE A 44 2.71 16.43 4.43
C PHE A 44 3.10 16.23 5.90
N ALA A 45 3.19 14.99 6.38
CA ALA A 45 3.68 14.69 7.72
C ALA A 45 5.11 15.24 7.94
N ALA A 46 6.02 15.04 7.00
CA ALA A 46 7.38 15.58 7.07
C ALA A 46 7.39 17.12 7.07
N ARG A 47 6.53 17.77 6.26
CA ARG A 47 6.40 19.25 6.23
C ARG A 47 5.81 19.83 7.51
N GLN A 48 5.07 19.03 8.28
CA GLN A 48 4.63 19.40 9.63
C GLN A 48 5.76 19.28 10.68
N GLY A 49 6.97 18.87 10.27
CA GLY A 49 8.15 18.77 11.14
C GLY A 49 8.31 17.43 11.86
N LYS A 50 7.52 16.42 11.50
CA LYS A 50 7.59 15.07 12.08
C LYS A 50 8.83 14.33 11.58
N ASP A 51 9.62 13.75 12.49
CA ASP A 51 10.73 12.86 12.13
C ASP A 51 10.20 11.46 11.82
N ILE A 52 10.09 11.15 10.53
CA ILE A 52 9.52 9.90 10.03
C ILE A 52 10.55 9.10 9.24
N ILE A 53 10.43 7.78 9.27
CA ILE A 53 11.21 6.87 8.43
C ILE A 53 10.31 5.89 7.70
N VAL A 54 10.54 5.69 6.41
CA VAL A 54 9.76 4.76 5.60
C VAL A 54 10.57 3.48 5.37
N TYR A 55 9.93 2.33 5.52
CA TYR A 55 10.43 1.03 5.13
C TYR A 55 9.70 0.59 3.86
N ALA A 56 10.42 0.48 2.76
CA ALA A 56 9.88 0.09 1.47
C ALA A 56 10.38 -1.32 1.11
N PRO A 57 9.53 -2.35 1.10
CA PRO A 57 9.84 -3.61 0.45
C PRO A 57 10.16 -3.40 -1.03
N GLU A 58 11.15 -4.09 -1.57
CA GLU A 58 11.55 -3.95 -2.97
C GLU A 58 10.40 -4.26 -3.94
N THR A 59 9.46 -5.12 -3.53
CA THR A 59 8.24 -5.54 -4.21
C THR A 59 8.52 -6.36 -5.48
N ARG A 60 8.96 -7.60 -5.30
CA ARG A 60 9.11 -8.58 -6.37
C ARG A 60 7.76 -8.90 -7.04
N PRO A 61 7.79 -9.37 -8.30
CA PRO A 61 8.97 -9.53 -9.14
C PRO A 61 9.37 -8.27 -9.93
N TYR A 62 8.51 -7.25 -9.98
CA TYR A 62 8.72 -6.06 -10.82
C TYR A 62 9.59 -4.98 -10.16
N PHE A 63 9.77 -5.06 -8.84
CA PHE A 63 10.58 -4.17 -8.03
C PHE A 63 10.04 -2.74 -7.92
N GLN A 64 8.71 -2.55 -7.80
CA GLN A 64 8.12 -1.21 -7.71
C GLN A 64 8.65 -0.41 -6.51
N GLY A 65 8.80 -1.04 -5.35
CA GLY A 65 9.28 -0.34 -4.16
C GLY A 65 10.73 0.12 -4.32
N ALA A 66 11.59 -0.72 -4.92
CA ALA A 66 12.98 -0.36 -5.18
C ALA A 66 13.16 0.63 -6.33
N LYS A 67 12.37 0.51 -7.41
CA LYS A 67 12.51 1.33 -8.62
C LYS A 67 11.77 2.67 -8.55
N LEU A 68 10.69 2.74 -7.78
CA LEU A 68 9.77 3.88 -7.79
C LEU A 68 9.65 4.49 -6.39
N THR A 69 9.15 3.74 -5.40
CA THR A 69 8.82 4.31 -4.08
C THR A 69 10.03 4.86 -3.34
N ALA A 70 11.07 4.05 -3.16
CA ALA A 70 12.25 4.48 -2.41
C ALA A 70 12.98 5.66 -3.10
N PRO A 71 13.23 5.65 -4.42
CA PRO A 71 13.76 6.81 -5.13
C PRO A 71 12.89 8.07 -4.99
N SER A 72 11.57 7.98 -5.15
CA SER A 72 10.68 9.13 -5.00
C SER A 72 10.73 9.75 -3.60
N LEU A 73 10.69 8.92 -2.55
CA LEU A 73 10.80 9.40 -1.17
C LEU A 73 12.16 10.05 -0.88
N HIS A 74 13.24 9.45 -1.40
CA HIS A 74 14.58 10.01 -1.29
C HIS A 74 14.71 11.38 -1.96
N GLU A 75 14.17 11.53 -3.18
CA GLU A 75 14.15 12.81 -3.90
C GLU A 75 13.36 13.89 -3.16
N MET A 76 12.31 13.50 -2.42
CA MET A 76 11.53 14.39 -1.54
C MET A 76 12.25 14.70 -0.20
N GLY A 77 13.45 14.17 0.03
CA GLY A 77 14.21 14.38 1.27
C GLY A 77 13.72 13.57 2.48
N ILE A 78 12.89 12.54 2.26
CA ILE A 78 12.33 11.70 3.31
C ILE A 78 13.27 10.51 3.56
N LYS A 79 13.50 10.16 4.83
CA LYS A 79 14.30 8.99 5.21
C LYS A 79 13.60 7.72 4.76
N VAL A 80 14.29 6.88 3.99
CA VAL A 80 13.75 5.61 3.50
C VAL A 80 14.79 4.50 3.58
N ASN A 81 14.35 3.34 4.06
CA ASN A 81 15.11 2.09 4.04
C ASN A 81 14.46 1.13 3.04
N LEU A 82 15.22 0.75 2.01
CA LEU A 82 14.83 -0.35 1.13
C LEU A 82 15.08 -1.67 1.85
N ILE A 83 14.07 -2.54 1.89
CA ILE A 83 14.13 -3.89 2.47
C ILE A 83 13.65 -4.92 1.45
N THR A 84 13.95 -6.20 1.65
CA THR A 84 13.36 -7.26 0.81
C THR A 84 11.98 -7.67 1.34
N ASP A 85 11.17 -8.31 0.51
CA ASP A 85 9.75 -8.61 0.79
C ASP A 85 9.53 -9.58 1.97
N ASN A 86 10.57 -10.27 2.43
CA ASN A 86 10.52 -11.21 3.56
C ASN A 86 10.98 -10.60 4.90
N MET A 87 11.40 -9.34 4.91
CA MET A 87 11.85 -8.62 6.11
C MET A 87 10.77 -7.87 6.90
N PRO A 88 9.57 -7.49 6.37
CA PRO A 88 8.62 -6.65 7.10
C PRO A 88 8.30 -7.12 8.53
N ALA A 89 7.96 -8.39 8.72
CA ALA A 89 7.64 -8.94 10.04
C ALA A 89 8.82 -8.85 11.02
N HIS A 90 10.05 -9.03 10.55
CA HIS A 90 11.24 -8.88 11.40
C HIS A 90 11.40 -7.42 11.85
N ILE A 91 11.26 -6.45 10.94
CA ILE A 91 11.37 -5.03 11.27
C ILE A 91 10.23 -4.59 12.21
N MET A 92 9.01 -5.13 12.03
CA MET A 92 7.91 -4.93 12.96
C MET A 92 8.24 -5.45 14.37
N SER A 93 8.89 -6.62 14.47
CA SER A 93 9.30 -7.19 15.76
C SER A 93 10.34 -6.34 16.51
N GLU A 94 11.14 -5.55 15.77
CA GLU A 94 12.07 -4.56 16.32
C GLU A 94 11.38 -3.26 16.77
N ARG A 95 10.04 -3.18 16.63
CA ARG A 95 9.21 -1.99 16.93
C ARG A 95 9.61 -0.76 16.12
N LYS A 96 10.17 -0.95 14.93
CA LYS A 96 10.56 0.12 14.01
C LYS A 96 9.44 0.56 13.06
N ILE A 97 8.28 -0.10 13.09
CA ILE A 97 7.12 0.23 12.28
C ILE A 97 5.94 0.45 13.21
N GLN A 98 5.28 1.58 13.05
CA GLN A 98 4.10 2.01 13.81
C GLN A 98 2.86 2.03 12.93
N LYS A 99 3.01 2.17 11.61
CA LYS A 99 1.89 2.23 10.66
C LYS A 99 2.23 1.45 9.39
N TYR A 100 1.26 0.70 8.87
CA TYR A 100 1.34 0.10 7.55
C TYR A 100 0.37 0.84 6.61
N VAL A 101 0.88 1.35 5.49
CA VAL A 101 0.09 2.21 4.58
C VAL A 101 0.35 1.82 3.13
N THR A 102 -0.71 1.56 2.36
CA THR A 102 -0.59 1.25 0.93
C THR A 102 -1.62 1.99 0.08
N ALA A 103 -1.36 2.06 -1.22
CA ALA A 103 -2.41 2.21 -2.21
C ALA A 103 -3.31 0.95 -2.25
N ALA A 104 -4.35 0.99 -3.06
CA ALA A 104 -5.12 -0.19 -3.44
C ALA A 104 -5.50 -0.09 -4.92
N ASP A 105 -5.43 -1.22 -5.62
CA ASP A 105 -5.93 -1.33 -6.99
C ASP A 105 -7.47 -1.35 -7.00
N LEU A 106 -8.07 -1.97 -5.96
CA LEU A 106 -9.51 -2.05 -5.78
C LEU A 106 -9.85 -2.32 -4.31
N ILE A 107 -10.96 -1.76 -3.85
CA ILE A 107 -11.56 -2.11 -2.56
C ILE A 107 -13.02 -2.48 -2.79
N THR A 108 -13.43 -3.65 -2.33
CA THR A 108 -14.82 -4.11 -2.46
C THR A 108 -15.73 -3.36 -1.48
N LEU A 109 -17.04 -3.37 -1.75
CA LEU A 109 -18.02 -2.69 -0.88
C LEU A 109 -18.05 -3.25 0.56
N ASP A 110 -17.69 -4.53 0.74
CA ASP A 110 -17.53 -5.19 2.05
C ASP A 110 -16.12 -5.03 2.68
N GLY A 111 -15.24 -4.25 2.06
CA GLY A 111 -13.96 -3.84 2.64
C GLY A 111 -12.76 -4.75 2.38
N HIS A 112 -12.84 -5.69 1.44
CA HIS A 112 -11.64 -6.41 1.00
C HIS A 112 -10.76 -5.50 0.16
N VAL A 113 -9.49 -5.37 0.56
CA VAL A 113 -8.49 -4.59 -0.17
C VAL A 113 -7.75 -5.51 -1.13
N VAL A 114 -7.82 -5.20 -2.42
CA VAL A 114 -7.02 -5.83 -3.47
C VAL A 114 -5.84 -4.91 -3.77
N ASN A 115 -4.63 -5.41 -3.57
CA ASN A 115 -3.41 -4.66 -3.85
C ASN A 115 -2.30 -5.61 -4.26
N LYS A 116 -1.13 -5.06 -4.61
CA LYS A 116 0.05 -5.81 -5.01
C LYS A 116 0.33 -7.01 -4.10
N ILE A 117 0.63 -8.15 -4.73
CA ILE A 117 1.04 -9.37 -4.04
C ILE A 117 2.10 -9.05 -2.98
N GLY A 118 1.92 -9.58 -1.77
CA GLY A 118 2.69 -9.21 -0.58
C GLY A 118 1.90 -8.33 0.39
N THR A 119 0.84 -7.65 -0.04
CA THR A 119 0.08 -6.77 0.86
C THR A 119 -0.62 -7.55 1.96
N PHE A 120 -1.23 -8.70 1.64
CA PHE A 120 -1.94 -9.50 2.63
C PHE A 120 -1.01 -10.10 3.69
N GLN A 121 0.16 -10.64 3.31
CA GLN A 121 1.11 -11.16 4.31
C GLN A 121 1.65 -10.07 5.25
N ASN A 122 1.83 -8.85 4.74
CA ASN A 122 2.25 -7.71 5.54
C ASN A 122 1.12 -7.27 6.48
N ALA A 123 -0.14 -7.31 6.03
CA ALA A 123 -1.30 -7.01 6.86
C ALA A 123 -1.50 -8.03 8.00
N ILE A 124 -1.29 -9.34 7.73
CA ILE A 124 -1.27 -10.38 8.78
C ILE A 124 -0.19 -10.06 9.81
N SER A 125 1.01 -9.73 9.35
CA SER A 125 2.14 -9.42 10.24
C SER A 125 1.88 -8.16 11.05
N ALA A 126 1.36 -7.10 10.42
CA ALA A 126 0.99 -5.86 11.07
C ALA A 126 -0.04 -6.10 12.18
N HIS A 127 -1.11 -6.84 11.87
CA HIS A 127 -2.15 -7.20 12.84
C HIS A 127 -1.59 -8.02 14.01
N ALA A 128 -0.67 -8.96 13.76
CA ALA A 128 -0.02 -9.74 14.82
C ALA A 128 0.89 -8.91 15.74
N HIS A 129 1.30 -7.72 15.29
CA HIS A 129 2.12 -6.77 16.03
C HIS A 129 1.34 -5.54 16.50
N ASP A 130 0.01 -5.56 16.43
CA ASP A 130 -0.87 -4.44 16.79
C ASP A 130 -0.58 -3.15 16.01
N ILE A 131 -0.09 -3.28 14.77
CA ILE A 131 0.21 -2.17 13.87
C ILE A 131 -1.01 -1.93 12.96
N PRO A 132 -1.58 -0.71 12.94
CA PRO A 132 -2.72 -0.42 12.09
C PRO A 132 -2.35 -0.38 10.60
N PHE A 133 -3.24 -0.93 9.78
CA PHE A 133 -3.13 -0.94 8.31
C PHE A 133 -4.15 0.01 7.66
N PHE A 134 -3.66 0.93 6.84
CA PHE A 134 -4.47 1.87 6.07
C PHE A 134 -4.29 1.69 4.56
N ALA A 135 -5.39 1.60 3.83
CA ALA A 135 -5.39 1.48 2.37
C ALA A 135 -6.06 2.70 1.73
N PHE A 136 -5.44 3.30 0.71
CA PHE A 136 -6.05 4.40 -0.06
C PHE A 136 -7.06 3.87 -1.07
N ALA A 137 -8.22 4.53 -1.13
CA ALA A 137 -9.23 4.28 -2.15
C ALA A 137 -9.29 5.47 -3.11
N TRP A 138 -9.27 5.19 -4.42
CA TRP A 138 -9.34 6.22 -5.47
C TRP A 138 -10.68 6.24 -6.21
N GLY A 139 -11.48 5.20 -6.04
CA GLY A 139 -12.77 5.07 -6.68
C GLY A 139 -13.56 3.89 -6.16
N ARG A 140 -14.87 3.97 -6.37
CA ARG A 140 -15.86 2.95 -6.02
C ARG A 140 -16.28 2.17 -7.27
N ASP A 141 -16.26 0.84 -7.18
CA ASP A 141 -16.82 -0.06 -8.19
C ASP A 141 -18.01 -0.84 -7.59
N ASP A 142 -19.23 -0.42 -7.93
CA ASP A 142 -20.47 -1.04 -7.45
C ASP A 142 -20.67 -2.50 -7.90
N SER A 143 -19.90 -2.96 -8.89
CA SER A 143 -19.93 -4.36 -9.33
C SER A 143 -19.11 -5.29 -8.43
N LYS A 144 -18.29 -4.73 -7.53
CA LYS A 144 -17.32 -5.47 -6.70
C LYS A 144 -17.73 -5.40 -5.24
N LYS A 145 -18.70 -6.23 -4.89
CA LYS A 145 -19.35 -6.19 -3.57
C LYS A 145 -18.55 -6.93 -2.52
N GLN A 146 -17.94 -8.04 -2.92
CA GLN A 146 -17.32 -8.99 -2.00
C GLN A 146 -16.16 -9.74 -2.63
N ARG A 147 -15.44 -10.50 -1.80
CA ARG A 147 -14.29 -11.34 -2.22
C ARG A 147 -14.56 -12.17 -3.47
N SER A 148 -15.73 -12.79 -3.61
CA SER A 148 -16.03 -13.69 -4.74
C SER A 148 -16.08 -12.96 -6.09
N ASP A 149 -16.19 -11.64 -6.10
CA ASP A 149 -16.28 -10.83 -7.31
C ASP A 149 -14.89 -10.52 -7.89
N ILE A 150 -13.83 -10.92 -7.18
CA ILE A 150 -12.44 -10.65 -7.52
C ILE A 150 -11.78 -11.90 -8.12
N VAL A 151 -11.35 -11.74 -9.37
CA VAL A 151 -10.46 -12.66 -10.07
C VAL A 151 -9.07 -12.04 -10.07
N ILE A 152 -8.08 -12.77 -9.57
CA ILE A 152 -6.70 -12.30 -9.52
C ILE A 152 -6.05 -12.49 -10.88
N GLU A 153 -5.41 -11.42 -11.37
CA GLU A 153 -4.57 -11.46 -12.57
C GLU A 153 -3.38 -12.40 -12.34
N GLU A 154 -3.26 -13.43 -13.17
CA GLU A 154 -2.05 -14.24 -13.29
C GLU A 154 -1.23 -13.69 -14.45
N ARG A 155 -0.01 -13.24 -14.15
CA ARG A 155 0.95 -12.72 -15.13
C ARG A 155 1.91 -13.80 -15.61
N ASP A 156 2.80 -13.44 -16.54
CA ASP A 156 3.78 -14.37 -17.08
C ASP A 156 4.69 -14.90 -15.95
N ALA A 157 4.59 -16.20 -15.71
CA ALA A 157 5.39 -16.92 -14.73
C ALA A 157 6.90 -16.85 -15.01
N ALA A 158 7.32 -16.54 -16.25
CA ALA A 158 8.73 -16.34 -16.58
C ALA A 158 9.37 -15.20 -15.77
N GLU A 159 8.61 -14.15 -15.43
CA GLU A 159 9.12 -13.01 -14.66
C GLU A 159 9.58 -13.40 -13.24
N ILE A 160 8.98 -14.45 -12.66
CA ILE A 160 9.34 -14.93 -11.33
C ILE A 160 10.74 -15.56 -11.32
N LYS A 161 11.14 -16.17 -12.44
CA LYS A 161 12.46 -16.79 -12.62
C LYS A 161 13.57 -15.77 -12.93
N LEU A 162 13.23 -14.48 -13.05
CA LEU A 162 14.14 -13.41 -13.40
C LEU A 162 14.17 -12.35 -12.31
N ALA A 163 15.35 -11.79 -12.02
CA ALA A 163 15.52 -10.55 -11.28
C ALA A 163 16.27 -9.56 -12.17
N LEU A 164 15.60 -8.47 -12.57
CA LEU A 164 16.19 -7.42 -13.42
C LEU A 164 16.85 -7.98 -14.70
N GLY A 165 16.19 -8.94 -15.34
CA GLY A 165 16.67 -9.62 -16.56
C GLY A 165 17.69 -10.74 -16.33
N THR A 166 18.11 -10.99 -15.09
CA THR A 166 19.04 -12.08 -14.74
C THR A 166 18.27 -13.27 -14.18
N ALA A 167 18.54 -14.47 -14.69
CA ALA A 167 17.92 -15.69 -14.19
C ALA A 167 18.31 -15.96 -12.72
N THR A 168 17.32 -16.26 -11.88
CA THR A 168 17.50 -16.60 -10.46
C THR A 168 17.35 -18.08 -10.17
N THR A 169 16.90 -18.85 -11.17
CA THR A 169 16.73 -20.29 -11.10
C THR A 169 16.90 -20.92 -12.48
N ILE A 170 16.89 -22.25 -12.54
CA ILE A 170 16.95 -23.01 -13.80
C ILE A 170 15.58 -23.04 -14.50
N ASP A 171 15.58 -23.16 -15.82
CA ASP A 171 14.36 -22.98 -16.63
C ASP A 171 13.28 -24.05 -16.43
N THR A 172 13.66 -25.22 -15.97
CA THR A 172 12.77 -26.38 -15.79
C THR A 172 11.85 -26.25 -14.57
N ILE A 173 12.08 -25.28 -13.69
CA ILE A 173 11.22 -25.03 -12.54
C ILE A 173 9.96 -24.28 -12.99
N SER A 174 8.80 -24.84 -12.67
CA SER A 174 7.52 -24.15 -12.86
C SER A 174 7.37 -22.99 -11.88
N ALA A 175 6.77 -21.89 -12.33
CA ALA A 175 6.51 -20.70 -11.52
C ALA A 175 5.05 -20.25 -11.65
N ARG A 176 4.63 -19.36 -10.75
CA ARG A 176 3.30 -18.72 -10.74
C ARG A 176 3.42 -17.27 -10.35
N TYR A 177 2.62 -16.40 -10.95
CA TYR A 177 2.67 -14.97 -10.70
C TYR A 177 1.27 -14.36 -10.56
N PRO A 178 0.61 -14.54 -9.41
CA PRO A 178 -0.52 -13.71 -9.04
C PRO A 178 -0.01 -12.27 -8.83
N ALA A 179 -0.50 -11.32 -9.61
CA ALA A 179 -0.03 -9.93 -9.55
C ALA A 179 -0.54 -9.18 -8.31
N PHE A 180 -1.56 -9.72 -7.65
CA PHE A 180 -2.26 -9.12 -6.52
C PHE A 180 -2.64 -10.19 -5.49
N ASP A 181 -2.88 -9.75 -4.26
CA ASP A 181 -3.57 -10.54 -3.24
C ASP A 181 -4.75 -9.76 -2.68
N ILE A 182 -5.51 -10.40 -1.78
CA ILE A 182 -6.75 -9.85 -1.23
C ILE A 182 -6.64 -9.91 0.28
N THR A 183 -6.66 -8.73 0.89
CA THR A 183 -6.62 -8.55 2.33
C THR A 183 -8.05 -8.42 2.85
N PRO A 184 -8.52 -9.35 3.71
CA PRO A 184 -9.84 -9.27 4.32
C PRO A 184 -9.98 -8.04 5.25
N PRO A 185 -11.21 -7.51 5.42
CA PRO A 185 -11.45 -6.27 6.17
C PRO A 185 -11.01 -6.34 7.64
N ASN A 186 -10.93 -7.53 8.25
CA ASN A 186 -10.48 -7.68 9.63
C ASN A 186 -8.97 -7.42 9.83
N TYR A 187 -8.21 -7.28 8.75
CA TYR A 187 -6.80 -6.87 8.80
C TYR A 187 -6.62 -5.39 8.42
N VAL A 188 -7.69 -4.68 8.08
CA VAL A 188 -7.67 -3.28 7.62
C VAL A 188 -8.19 -2.39 8.74
N SER A 189 -7.36 -1.47 9.23
CA SER A 189 -7.74 -0.54 10.30
C SER A 189 -8.55 0.64 9.77
N GLY A 190 -8.32 1.04 8.51
CA GLY A 190 -9.10 2.09 7.86
C GLY A 190 -8.84 2.19 6.37
N VAL A 191 -9.80 2.77 5.68
CA VAL A 191 -9.73 3.08 4.24
C VAL A 191 -9.71 4.58 4.07
N VAL A 192 -8.66 5.11 3.42
CA VAL A 192 -8.47 6.55 3.23
C VAL A 192 -9.24 6.99 1.98
N THR A 193 -10.18 7.91 2.16
CA THR A 193 -11.12 8.39 1.14
C THR A 193 -11.14 9.92 1.10
N VAL A 194 -11.85 10.53 0.13
CA VAL A 194 -12.12 11.99 0.15
C VAL A 194 -12.84 12.46 1.41
N HIS A 195 -13.59 11.58 2.06
CA HIS A 195 -14.37 11.89 3.27
C HIS A 195 -13.59 11.65 4.56
N GLY A 196 -12.28 11.40 4.46
CA GLY A 196 -11.41 11.02 5.58
C GLY A 196 -11.21 9.51 5.66
N VAL A 197 -10.90 9.01 6.87
CA VAL A 197 -10.63 7.58 7.09
C VAL A 197 -11.91 6.87 7.50
N ALA A 198 -12.38 5.98 6.62
CA ALA A 198 -13.58 5.17 6.82
C ALA A 198 -13.25 3.79 7.40
N SER A 199 -14.20 3.21 8.15
CA SER A 199 -14.14 1.79 8.52
C SER A 199 -14.31 0.91 7.28
N PRO A 200 -13.54 -0.18 7.12
CA PRO A 200 -13.71 -1.10 5.99
C PRO A 200 -15.10 -1.76 5.99
N TYR A 201 -15.80 -1.78 7.12
CA TYR A 201 -17.14 -2.38 7.25
C TYR A 201 -18.29 -1.43 6.88
N ASN A 202 -18.02 -0.15 6.66
CA ASN A 202 -19.05 0.86 6.39
C ASN A 202 -18.93 1.45 4.98
N LEU A 203 -18.08 0.90 4.12
CA LEU A 203 -17.86 1.46 2.79
C LEU A 203 -19.15 1.50 1.97
N GLU A 204 -19.97 0.45 1.98
CA GLU A 204 -21.25 0.44 1.24
C GLU A 204 -22.12 1.69 1.44
N SER A 205 -22.10 2.28 2.65
CA SER A 205 -22.87 3.49 3.00
C SER A 205 -22.38 4.79 2.36
N LEU A 206 -21.14 4.82 1.85
CA LEU A 206 -20.55 5.97 1.19
C LEU A 206 -20.94 5.99 -0.29
N SER A 207 -21.62 7.04 -0.74
CA SER A 207 -22.04 7.16 -2.16
C SER A 207 -20.87 7.30 -3.13
N THR A 208 -19.71 7.75 -2.65
CA THR A 208 -18.43 7.84 -3.37
C THR A 208 -17.27 7.71 -2.39
N TRP A 209 -16.08 7.32 -2.86
CA TRP A 209 -14.82 7.44 -2.13
C TRP A 209 -13.61 7.53 -3.06
#